data_AF-A0A914XTR2-F1
#
_entry.id   AF-A0A914XTR2-F1
#
_cell.length_a   1.000
_cell.length_b   1.000
_cell.length_c   1.000
_cell.angle_alpha   90.00
_cell.angle_beta   90.00
_cell.angle_gamma   90.00
#
_symmetry.space_group_name_H-M   'P 1'
#
loop_
_entity.id
_entity.type
_entity.pdbx_description
1 polymer ?
#
loop_
_entity_poly.entity_id
_entity_poly.type
_entity_poly.pdbx_seq_one_letter_code
_entity_poly.pdbx_strand_id
1 'polypeptide(L)'
;MFNKRAFIVVLVLLSAVPQTLSVPRPREKLFCDFCQWAVGFILDHYGPGESAGELAAAVCAADDWNISGAICTALVYELAEHIIEMLENDLHVDPLDVCKDVDLC
;
A
#
# COMPACT_ATOMS: atom_id res chain seq x y z
N MET A 1 46.39 -43.70 18.82
CA MET A 1 45.56 -44.27 17.73
C MET A 1 44.15 -44.50 18.27
N PHE A 2 43.11 -44.26 17.45
CA PHE A 2 41.66 -44.13 17.75
C PHE A 2 41.30 -42.83 18.51
N ASN A 3 40.88 -41.73 17.88
CA ASN A 3 39.78 -41.45 16.93
C ASN A 3 38.39 -41.56 17.59
N LYS A 4 37.79 -40.41 17.93
CA LYS A 4 36.34 -40.21 18.08
C LYS A 4 36.04 -38.71 17.96
N ARG A 5 35.73 -38.28 16.74
CA ARG A 5 35.10 -37.00 16.43
C ARG A 5 33.73 -36.97 17.12
N ALA A 6 33.64 -36.29 18.25
CA ALA A 6 32.36 -35.91 18.84
C ALA A 6 31.86 -34.68 18.08
N PHE A 7 30.97 -34.92 17.13
CA PHE A 7 30.08 -33.93 16.55
C PHE A 7 29.31 -33.24 17.69
N ILE A 8 29.65 -32.00 18.00
CA ILE A 8 28.78 -31.12 18.79
C ILE A 8 28.31 -30.02 17.84
N VAL A 9 27.16 -30.31 17.24
CA VAL A 9 26.27 -29.37 16.54
C VAL A 9 25.54 -28.60 17.62
N VAL A 10 25.95 -27.38 18.00
CA VAL A 10 25.09 -26.39 18.68
C VAL A 10 25.67 -24.99 18.43
N LEU A 11 24.77 -24.00 18.26
CA LEU A 11 24.97 -22.56 18.12
C LEU A 11 25.08 -21.99 16.69
N VAL A 12 24.06 -22.28 15.88
CA VAL A 12 23.47 -21.24 15.01
C VAL A 12 22.12 -20.92 15.61
N LEU A 13 22.03 -19.95 16.52
CA LEU A 13 20.77 -19.40 17.04
C LEU A 13 21.12 -18.12 17.79
N LEU A 14 20.86 -16.96 17.18
CA LEU A 14 20.48 -15.67 17.80
C LEU A 14 20.79 -14.50 16.85
N SER A 15 20.01 -14.39 15.76
CA SER A 15 19.56 -13.12 15.16
C SER A 15 18.81 -13.36 13.85
N ALA A 16 17.85 -14.28 13.88
CA ALA A 16 16.73 -14.24 12.96
C ALA A 16 15.51 -14.06 13.86
N VAL A 17 15.33 -12.84 14.37
CA VAL A 17 13.98 -12.41 14.72
C VAL A 17 13.22 -12.51 13.41
N PRO A 18 12.25 -13.42 13.24
CA PRO A 18 11.36 -13.29 12.12
C PRO A 18 10.77 -11.90 12.27
N GLN A 19 11.04 -11.02 11.30
CA GLN A 19 10.24 -9.82 11.13
C GLN A 19 8.81 -10.33 11.23
N THR A 20 8.12 -9.97 12.30
CA THR A 20 6.73 -10.32 12.46
C THR A 20 6.08 -9.78 11.20
N LEU A 21 5.66 -10.68 10.30
CA LEU A 21 4.65 -10.35 9.31
C LEU A 21 3.51 -9.80 10.16
N SER A 22 3.44 -8.48 10.26
CA SER A 22 2.33 -7.78 10.87
C SER A 22 1.14 -8.15 10.00
N VAL A 23 0.36 -9.13 10.45
CA VAL A 23 -0.92 -9.43 9.81
C VAL A 23 -1.73 -8.16 9.96
N PRO A 24 -2.01 -7.42 8.88
CA PRO A 24 -2.75 -6.18 8.98
C PRO A 24 -4.09 -6.51 9.63
N ARG A 25 -4.51 -5.68 10.58
CA ARG A 25 -5.85 -5.82 11.18
C ARG A 25 -6.89 -5.77 10.06
N PRO A 26 -8.06 -6.42 10.18
CA PRO A 26 -9.06 -6.46 9.11
C PRO A 26 -9.42 -5.08 8.52
N ARG A 27 -9.36 -4.04 9.35
CA ARG A 27 -9.56 -2.64 8.96
C ARG A 27 -8.37 -2.06 8.16
N GLU A 28 -7.14 -2.35 8.55
CA GLU A 28 -5.92 -1.92 7.82
C GLU A 28 -5.87 -2.59 6.45
N LYS A 29 -6.20 -3.88 6.37
CA LYS A 29 -6.28 -4.58 5.09
C LYS A 29 -7.32 -3.96 4.15
N LEU A 30 -8.51 -3.62 4.66
CA LEU A 30 -9.57 -3.01 3.85
C LEU A 30 -9.12 -1.65 3.27
N PHE A 31 -8.48 -0.80 4.08
CA PHE A 31 -7.98 0.49 3.61
C PHE A 31 -6.83 0.34 2.61
N CYS A 32 -5.95 -0.63 2.83
CA CYS A 32 -4.86 -0.93 1.91
C CYS A 32 -5.38 -1.45 0.55
N ASP A 33 -6.37 -2.36 0.57
CA ASP A 33 -6.99 -2.87 -0.66
C ASP A 33 -7.75 -1.76 -1.41
N PHE A 34 -8.49 -0.90 -0.69
CA PHE A 34 -9.19 0.26 -1.26
C PHE A 34 -8.20 1.25 -1.88
N CYS A 35 -7.10 1.56 -1.17
CA CYS A 35 -6.09 2.48 -1.67
C CYS A 35 -5.47 1.96 -2.97
N GLN A 36 -5.03 0.70 -3.02
CA GLN A 36 -4.43 0.13 -4.24
C GLN A 36 -5.40 0.16 -5.42
N TRP A 37 -6.67 -0.15 -5.15
CA TRP A 37 -7.72 -0.04 -6.17
C TRP A 37 -7.90 1.41 -6.64
N ALA A 38 -7.96 2.38 -5.72
CA ALA A 38 -8.13 3.79 -6.05
C ALA A 38 -6.94 4.34 -6.88
N VAL A 39 -5.70 4.00 -6.50
CA VAL A 39 -4.50 4.37 -7.27
C VAL A 39 -4.56 3.77 -8.67
N GLY A 40 -4.84 2.46 -8.79
CA GLY A 40 -4.96 1.80 -10.08
C GLY A 40 -6.04 2.41 -10.96
N PHE A 41 -7.21 2.67 -10.38
CA PHE A 41 -8.31 3.33 -11.08
C PHE A 41 -7.91 4.72 -11.60
N ILE A 42 -7.21 5.53 -10.79
CA ILE A 42 -6.77 6.85 -11.22
C ILE A 42 -5.75 6.74 -12.35
N LEU A 43 -4.72 5.89 -12.22
CA LEU A 43 -3.68 5.72 -13.23
C LEU A 43 -4.20 5.16 -14.57
N ASP A 44 -5.23 4.31 -14.53
CA ASP A 44 -5.82 3.72 -15.73
C ASP A 44 -6.76 4.67 -16.49
N HIS A 45 -7.39 5.62 -15.79
CA HIS A 45 -8.47 6.45 -16.35
C HIS A 45 -8.13 7.93 -16.49
N TYR A 46 -7.12 8.43 -15.78
CA TYR A 46 -6.82 9.85 -15.68
C TYR A 46 -5.37 10.15 -16.08
N GLY A 47 -5.16 11.37 -16.57
CA GLY A 47 -3.86 11.88 -16.96
C GLY A 47 -3.47 13.13 -16.14
N PRO A 48 -2.34 13.77 -16.48
CA PRO A 48 -1.95 15.01 -15.81
C PRO A 48 -2.96 16.13 -16.06
N GLY A 49 -3.14 17.01 -15.07
CA GLY A 49 -4.01 18.20 -15.15
C GLY A 49 -5.35 18.07 -14.43
N GLU A 50 -5.67 16.90 -13.88
CA GLU A 50 -6.84 16.67 -13.03
C GLU A 50 -6.61 17.24 -11.63
N SER A 51 -7.63 17.85 -11.04
CA SER A 51 -7.57 18.32 -9.65
C SER A 51 -7.85 17.20 -8.65
N ALA A 52 -7.34 17.33 -7.42
CA ALA A 52 -7.58 16.35 -6.36
C ALA A 52 -9.09 16.15 -6.09
N GLY A 53 -9.89 17.21 -6.27
CA GLY A 53 -11.34 17.15 -6.15
C GLY A 53 -12.02 16.34 -7.25
N GLU A 54 -11.55 16.45 -8.50
CA GLU A 54 -12.07 15.67 -9.63
C GLU A 54 -11.75 14.18 -9.46
N LEU A 55 -10.52 13.86 -9.08
CA LEU A 55 -10.10 12.48 -8.80
C LEU A 55 -10.89 11.89 -7.61
N ALA A 56 -11.03 12.64 -6.52
CA ALA A 56 -11.81 12.19 -5.37
C ALA A 56 -13.29 11.96 -5.72
N ALA A 57 -13.90 12.86 -6.48
CA ALA A 57 -15.29 12.69 -6.92
C ALA A 57 -15.45 11.45 -7.82
N ALA A 58 -14.50 11.20 -8.72
CA ALA A 58 -14.53 10.07 -9.63
C ALA A 58 -14.39 8.73 -8.90
N VAL A 59 -13.35 8.59 -8.05
CA VAL A 59 -13.13 7.37 -7.28
C VAL A 59 -14.32 7.08 -6.37
N CYS A 60 -14.86 8.09 -5.70
CA CYS A 60 -15.99 7.91 -4.78
C CYS A 60 -17.34 7.70 -5.49
N ALA A 61 -17.46 8.10 -6.76
CA ALA A 61 -18.62 7.73 -7.58
C ALA A 61 -18.53 6.29 -8.12
N ALA A 62 -17.30 5.77 -8.27
CA ALA A 62 -17.03 4.39 -8.65
C ALA A 62 -16.93 3.43 -7.44
N ASP A 63 -17.13 3.93 -6.22
CA ASP A 63 -16.91 3.19 -4.98
C ASP A 63 -17.96 2.09 -4.74
N ASP A 64 -17.59 0.84 -5.03
CA ASP A 64 -18.34 -0.36 -4.65
C ASP A 64 -17.98 -0.87 -3.23
N TRP A 65 -17.06 -0.23 -2.51
CA TRP A 65 -16.54 -0.69 -1.22
C TRP A 65 -17.45 -0.36 -0.03
N ASN A 66 -18.60 0.28 -0.29
CA ASN A 66 -19.57 0.71 0.74
C ASN A 66 -18.92 1.61 1.80
N ILE A 67 -17.95 2.43 1.39
CA ILE A 67 -17.38 3.48 2.22
C ILE A 67 -18.34 4.67 2.14
N SER A 68 -18.55 5.39 3.24
CA SER A 68 -19.40 6.58 3.18
C SER A 68 -18.74 7.61 2.27
N GLY A 69 -19.52 8.31 1.43
CA GLY A 69 -18.96 9.27 0.47
C GLY A 69 -18.01 10.29 1.11
N ALA A 70 -18.31 10.76 2.33
CA ALA A 70 -17.43 11.67 3.06
C ALA A 70 -16.09 11.04 3.48
N ILE A 71 -16.10 9.78 3.92
CA ILE A 71 -14.87 9.04 4.26
C ILE A 71 -14.07 8.75 3.00
N CYS A 72 -14.73 8.31 1.93
CA CYS A 72 -14.08 8.07 0.65
C CYS A 72 -13.41 9.36 0.16
N THR A 73 -14.13 10.48 0.13
CA THR A 73 -13.58 11.76 -0.33
C THR A 73 -12.37 12.17 0.49
N ALA A 74 -12.41 12.04 1.82
CA ALA A 74 -11.27 12.37 2.67
C ALA A 74 -10.04 11.49 2.35
N LEU A 75 -10.23 10.18 2.23
CA LEU A 75 -9.14 9.23 1.91
C LEU A 75 -8.54 9.50 0.53
N VAL A 76 -9.39 9.71 -0.48
CA VAL A 76 -8.92 9.92 -1.85
C VAL A 76 -8.29 11.29 -2.01
N TYR A 77 -8.68 12.31 -1.24
CA TYR A 77 -8.07 13.63 -1.33
C TYR A 77 -6.58 13.59 -0.94
N GLU A 78 -6.25 12.91 0.16
CA GLU A 78 -4.85 12.72 0.60
C GLU A 78 -4.04 11.92 -0.44
N LEU A 79 -4.69 10.93 -1.07
CA LEU A 79 -4.08 10.11 -2.12
C LEU A 79 -3.86 10.89 -3.43
N ALA A 80 -4.85 11.71 -3.81
CA ALA A 80 -4.89 12.38 -5.11
C ALA A 80 -3.79 13.43 -5.24
N GLU A 81 -3.41 14.11 -4.16
CA GLU A 81 -2.26 15.03 -4.17
C GLU A 81 -0.96 14.31 -4.56
N HIS A 82 -0.70 13.13 -3.97
CA HIS A 82 0.44 12.31 -4.36
C HIS A 82 0.33 11.82 -5.81
N ILE A 83 -0.85 11.35 -6.23
CA ILE A 83 -1.02 10.83 -7.60
C ILE A 83 -0.86 11.93 -8.65
N ILE A 84 -1.32 13.15 -8.38
CA ILE A 84 -1.12 14.28 -9.31
C ILE A 84 0.36 14.55 -9.50
N GLU A 85 1.15 14.61 -8.43
CA GLU A 85 2.61 14.80 -8.54
C GLU A 85 3.25 13.68 -9.38
N MET A 86 2.79 12.43 -9.22
CA MET A 86 3.30 11.30 -9.99
C MET A 86 2.91 11.35 -11.47
N LEU A 87 1.65 11.72 -11.78
CA LEU A 87 1.14 11.89 -13.13
C LEU A 87 1.84 13.05 -13.86
N GLU A 88 2.14 14.15 -13.17
CA GLU A 88 2.86 15.30 -13.74
C GLU A 88 4.31 14.98 -14.11
N ASN A 89 4.95 14.05 -13.38
CA ASN A 89 6.33 13.65 -13.60
C ASN A 89 6.50 12.38 -14.46
N ASP A 90 5.41 11.83 -15.01
CA ASP A 90 5.39 10.58 -15.80
C ASP A 90 6.09 9.41 -15.07
N LEU A 91 5.90 9.35 -13.74
CA LEU A 91 6.51 8.33 -12.90
C LEU A 91 5.64 7.08 -12.88
N HIS A 92 6.20 5.96 -13.33
CA HIS A 92 5.56 4.66 -13.14
C HIS A 92 5.85 4.16 -11.72
N VAL A 93 4.80 4.05 -10.91
CA VAL A 93 4.85 3.61 -9.52
C VAL A 93 3.92 2.43 -9.27
N ASP A 94 4.33 1.56 -8.37
CA ASP A 94 3.48 0.46 -7.91
C ASP A 94 2.40 1.02 -6.96
N PRO A 95 1.10 0.73 -7.19
CA PRO A 95 0.02 1.15 -6.30
C PRO A 95 0.24 0.81 -4.82
N LEU A 96 0.88 -0.32 -4.53
CA LEU A 96 1.20 -0.72 -3.17
C LEU A 96 2.20 0.23 -2.51
N ASP A 97 3.18 0.75 -3.26
CA ASP A 97 4.20 1.63 -2.69
C ASP A 97 3.60 3.01 -2.40
N VAL A 98 2.74 3.53 -3.28
CA VAL A 98 1.96 4.75 -3.01
C VAL A 98 1.15 4.61 -1.73
N CYS A 99 0.47 3.47 -1.57
CA CYS A 99 -0.39 3.23 -0.40
C CYS A 99 0.38 3.06 0.91
N LYS A 100 1.63 2.60 0.86
CA LYS A 100 2.53 2.60 2.03
C LYS A 100 3.00 4.00 2.38
N ASP A 101 3.30 4.83 1.37
CA ASP A 101 3.79 6.19 1.59
C ASP A 101 2.75 7.07 2.30
N VAL A 102 1.45 6.78 2.11
CA VAL A 102 0.33 7.47 2.80
C VAL A 102 -0.20 6.71 4.03
N ASP A 103 0.54 5.72 4.55
CA ASP A 103 0.16 4.93 5.74
C ASP A 103 -1.24 4.24 5.64
N LEU A 104 -1.70 3.93 4.43
CA LEU A 104 -2.92 3.14 4.19
C LEU A 104 -2.61 1.63 4.05
N CYS A 105 -1.34 1.32 3.76
CA CYS A 105 -0.66 0.05 3.83
C CYS A 105 0.62 0.21 4.69
#